data_AF-A0A2W0ER43-F1
#
_entry.id   AF-A0A2W0ER43-F1
#
_cell.length_a   1.000
_cell.length_b   1.000
_cell.length_c   1.000
_cell.angle_alpha   90.00
_cell.angle_beta   90.00
_cell.angle_gamma   90.00
#
_symmetry.space_group_name_H-M   'P 1'
#
loop_
_entity.id
_entity.type
_entity.pdbx_description
1 polymer ?
#
loop_
_entity_poly.entity_id
_entity_poly.type
_entity_poly.pdbx_seq_one_letter_code
_entity_poly.pdbx_strand_id
1 'polypeptide(L)'
;MTDALAQLPTREDQRAAFLARAGFAGALLVALPADASTRRYFRLDGAGLLLMDSPPHSEPIGPFVRIARQLQRLGLSAPALLEVDEVAGLALIEDFGHDTYTRLLLAGHSESALYHLAVDTLVALHRAAPAAELAPYDEQRLAAEYALFIDWYVPLLIGEEAALALRDEYLALFADACRDVAQRREALVLRDFHVDNLMLLQGREGVAACGLLDFQDALAGAAAYDLMSLLEDARRDVPEALRVALISHYLLQRPELDAPGFLEDYRRLAAQRHAKVLGIFVRLAGRDGKHGYLAHLPRTLGLFIRALDAEAFAPLRQWLDRHVPGWRAELPAETLATLRETPYRLVQGSSHGHVQH
;
A
#
# COMPACT_ATOMS: atom_id res chain seq x y z
N MET A 1 -52.18 21.35 -10.35
CA MET A 1 -50.82 21.08 -10.88
C MET A 1 -49.93 20.84 -9.69
N THR A 2 -49.95 19.61 -9.19
CA THR A 2 -49.11 19.18 -8.07
C THR A 2 -47.71 18.96 -8.62
N ASP A 3 -46.80 19.80 -8.16
CA ASP A 3 -45.37 19.74 -8.42
C ASP A 3 -44.85 18.41 -7.84
N ALA A 4 -44.75 17.39 -8.70
CA ALA A 4 -44.05 16.17 -8.35
C ALA A 4 -42.55 16.50 -8.36
N LEU A 5 -42.04 16.97 -7.21
CA LEU A 5 -40.62 16.92 -6.93
C LEU A 5 -40.18 15.47 -7.11
N ALA A 6 -39.60 15.15 -8.28
CA ALA A 6 -39.03 13.85 -8.55
C ALA A 6 -38.02 13.57 -7.43
N GLN A 7 -38.36 12.63 -6.54
CA GLN A 7 -37.42 12.17 -5.53
C GLN A 7 -36.19 11.69 -6.25
N LEU A 8 -35.04 12.29 -5.93
CA LEU A 8 -33.77 11.85 -6.48
C LEU A 8 -33.58 10.37 -6.14
N PRO A 9 -33.11 9.55 -7.10
CA PRO A 9 -32.96 8.12 -6.89
C PRO A 9 -32.03 7.84 -5.71
N THR A 10 -32.42 6.93 -4.83
CA THR A 10 -31.60 6.54 -3.68
C THR A 10 -30.34 5.80 -4.15
N ARG A 11 -29.33 5.64 -3.27
CA ARG A 11 -28.13 4.86 -3.63
C ARG A 11 -28.48 3.40 -3.96
N GLU A 12 -29.50 2.85 -3.30
CA GLU A 12 -30.01 1.52 -3.60
C GLU A 12 -30.63 1.44 -5.00
N ASP A 13 -31.44 2.44 -5.39
CA ASP A 13 -32.02 2.53 -6.74
C ASP A 13 -30.92 2.64 -7.81
N GLN A 14 -29.87 3.43 -7.53
CA GLN A 14 -28.72 3.56 -8.44
C GLN A 14 -28.00 2.23 -8.64
N ARG A 15 -27.75 1.48 -7.56
CA ARG A 15 -27.15 0.14 -7.66
C ARG A 15 -28.05 -0.83 -8.40
N ALA A 16 -29.34 -0.85 -8.10
CA ALA A 16 -30.29 -1.74 -8.76
C ALA A 16 -30.39 -1.46 -10.26
N ALA A 17 -30.45 -0.19 -10.67
CA ALA A 17 -30.46 0.22 -12.07
C ALA A 17 -29.16 -0.14 -12.80
N PHE A 18 -28.01 0.08 -12.14
CA PHE A 18 -26.70 -0.31 -12.66
C PHE A 18 -26.60 -1.83 -12.88
N LEU A 19 -26.99 -2.62 -11.89
CA LEU A 19 -26.99 -4.08 -11.98
C LEU A 19 -27.95 -4.60 -13.04
N ALA A 20 -29.16 -4.01 -13.15
CA ALA A 20 -30.11 -4.37 -14.19
C ALA A 20 -29.55 -4.12 -15.60
N ARG A 21 -28.87 -2.99 -15.82
CA ARG A 21 -28.17 -2.70 -17.08
C ARG A 21 -27.07 -3.71 -17.39
N ALA A 22 -26.36 -4.18 -16.36
CA ALA A 22 -25.33 -5.21 -16.48
C ALA A 22 -25.87 -6.64 -16.60
N GLY A 23 -27.20 -6.85 -16.59
CA GLY A 23 -27.83 -8.17 -16.70
C GLY A 23 -28.04 -8.92 -15.38
N PHE A 24 -27.85 -8.25 -14.24
CA PHE A 24 -27.95 -8.80 -12.88
C PHE A 24 -29.13 -8.21 -12.08
N ALA A 25 -30.26 -7.98 -12.77
CA ALA A 25 -31.48 -7.49 -12.13
C ALA A 25 -31.93 -8.43 -10.99
N GLY A 26 -32.17 -7.86 -9.81
CA GLY A 26 -32.61 -8.63 -8.63
C GLY A 26 -31.54 -9.48 -7.96
N ALA A 27 -30.26 -9.32 -8.31
CA ALA A 27 -29.17 -10.03 -7.65
C ALA A 27 -29.13 -9.74 -6.14
N LEU A 28 -28.94 -10.79 -5.34
CA LEU A 28 -28.76 -10.66 -3.89
C LEU A 28 -27.37 -10.11 -3.60
N LEU A 29 -27.31 -8.99 -2.87
CA LEU A 29 -26.08 -8.34 -2.47
C LEU A 29 -25.71 -8.69 -1.03
N VAL A 30 -24.56 -9.32 -0.86
CA VAL A 30 -23.97 -9.60 0.46
C VAL A 30 -22.82 -8.63 0.69
N ALA A 31 -23.00 -7.70 1.63
CA ALA A 31 -21.96 -6.73 1.97
C ALA A 31 -20.70 -7.44 2.51
N LEU A 32 -19.54 -7.11 1.95
CA LEU A 32 -18.26 -7.50 2.55
C LEU A 32 -17.93 -6.57 3.74
N PRO A 33 -17.10 -7.03 4.70
CA PRO A 33 -16.64 -6.18 5.78
C PRO A 33 -16.03 -4.89 5.25
N ALA A 34 -16.47 -3.74 5.77
CA ALA A 34 -15.91 -2.45 5.39
C ALA A 34 -14.57 -2.23 6.11
N ASP A 35 -13.54 -1.80 5.38
CA ASP A 35 -12.29 -1.27 5.96
C ASP A 35 -12.38 0.27 6.11
N ALA A 36 -11.26 0.96 6.30
CA ALA A 36 -11.20 2.42 6.41
C ALA A 36 -11.54 3.17 5.12
N SER A 37 -11.66 2.50 3.98
CA SER A 37 -12.11 3.15 2.75
C SER A 37 -13.60 3.46 2.81
N THR A 38 -13.98 4.55 2.15
CA THR A 38 -15.38 4.91 1.91
C THR A 38 -16.02 4.04 0.81
N ARG A 39 -15.20 3.36 0.02
CA ARG A 39 -15.59 2.38 -0.99
C ARG A 39 -16.11 1.10 -0.32
N ARG A 40 -17.25 0.63 -0.79
CA ARG A 40 -17.90 -0.60 -0.31
C ARG A 40 -17.91 -1.66 -1.40
N TYR A 41 -17.89 -2.91 -0.98
CA TYR A 41 -17.96 -4.06 -1.86
C TYR A 41 -19.13 -4.94 -1.46
N PHE A 42 -19.92 -5.35 -2.44
CA PHE A 42 -21.04 -6.28 -2.26
C PHE A 42 -20.82 -7.48 -3.16
N ARG A 43 -20.77 -8.67 -2.58
CA ARG A 43 -20.75 -9.90 -3.35
C ARG A 43 -22.12 -10.18 -3.92
N LEU A 44 -22.17 -10.49 -5.22
CA LEU A 44 -23.36 -11.03 -5.86
C LEU A 44 -23.36 -12.55 -5.63
N ASP A 45 -24.32 -13.04 -4.85
CA ASP A 45 -24.35 -14.44 -4.46
C ASP A 45 -24.44 -15.37 -5.68
N GLY A 46 -23.58 -16.40 -5.71
CA GLY A 46 -23.49 -17.37 -6.80
C GLY A 46 -22.98 -16.84 -8.16
N ALA A 47 -22.71 -15.54 -8.32
CA ALA A 47 -22.32 -14.95 -9.60
C ALA A 47 -20.80 -14.90 -9.83
N GLY A 48 -19.99 -15.03 -8.78
CA GLY A 48 -18.53 -14.83 -8.87
C GLY A 48 -18.15 -13.38 -9.18
N LEU A 49 -18.97 -12.42 -8.73
CA LEU A 49 -18.81 -10.99 -9.00
C LEU A 49 -18.96 -10.16 -7.73
N LEU A 50 -18.28 -9.02 -7.70
CA LEU A 50 -18.43 -7.98 -6.70
C LEU A 50 -18.96 -6.70 -7.35
N LEU A 51 -19.95 -6.08 -6.71
CA LEU A 51 -20.29 -4.68 -6.95
C LEU A 51 -19.39 -3.81 -6.07
N MET A 52 -18.53 -3.03 -6.71
CA MET A 52 -17.83 -1.90 -6.11
C MET A 52 -18.76 -0.68 -6.09
N ASP A 53 -18.89 -0.06 -4.93
CA ASP A 53 -19.71 1.12 -4.67
C ASP A 53 -18.86 2.20 -3.98
N SER A 54 -18.47 3.22 -4.73
CA SER A 54 -17.80 4.42 -4.23
C SER A 54 -18.66 5.64 -4.54
N PRO A 55 -19.35 6.24 -3.56
CA PRO A 55 -20.23 7.39 -3.82
C PRO A 55 -19.52 8.54 -4.57
N PRO A 56 -20.19 9.30 -5.46
CA PRO A 56 -19.54 10.31 -6.32
C PRO A 56 -18.76 11.43 -5.61
N HIS A 57 -19.02 11.67 -4.33
CA HIS A 57 -18.31 12.67 -3.50
C HIS A 57 -17.21 12.04 -2.62
N SER A 58 -16.85 10.79 -2.90
CA SER A 58 -15.84 10.02 -2.17
C SER A 58 -14.64 9.68 -3.07
N GLU A 59 -13.92 8.61 -2.78
CA GLU A 59 -12.75 8.19 -3.55
C GLU A 59 -13.16 7.80 -4.99
N PRO A 60 -12.58 8.41 -6.04
CA PRO A 60 -12.95 8.10 -7.42
C PRO A 60 -12.52 6.68 -7.81
N ILE A 61 -13.32 5.98 -8.64
CA ILE A 61 -12.98 4.63 -9.13
C ILE A 61 -12.13 4.64 -10.41
N GLY A 62 -11.97 5.80 -11.06
CA GLY A 62 -11.21 5.95 -12.29
C GLY A 62 -9.75 5.43 -12.21
N PRO A 63 -8.98 5.74 -11.15
CA PRO A 63 -7.65 5.16 -10.95
C PRO A 63 -7.66 3.63 -10.91
N PHE A 64 -8.57 3.02 -10.15
CA PHE A 64 -8.74 1.55 -10.12
C PHE A 64 -8.99 0.99 -11.52
N VAL A 65 -9.94 1.58 -12.26
CA VAL A 65 -10.31 1.12 -13.61
C VAL A 65 -9.13 1.21 -14.58
N ARG A 66 -8.36 2.32 -14.56
CA ARG A 66 -7.20 2.50 -15.44
C ARG A 66 -6.11 1.48 -15.16
N ILE A 67 -5.72 1.31 -13.89
CA ILE A 67 -4.64 0.39 -13.53
C ILE A 67 -5.08 -1.07 -13.74
N ALA A 68 -6.32 -1.44 -13.43
CA ALA A 68 -6.85 -2.79 -13.71
C ALA A 68 -6.74 -3.15 -15.19
N ARG A 69 -7.16 -2.25 -16.09
CA ARG A 69 -7.03 -2.43 -17.55
C ARG A 69 -5.56 -2.51 -18.00
N GLN A 70 -4.67 -1.77 -17.36
CA GLN A 70 -3.24 -1.85 -17.67
C GLN A 70 -2.68 -3.22 -17.27
N LEU A 71 -2.94 -3.69 -16.05
CA LEU A 71 -2.50 -4.99 -15.55
C LEU A 71 -3.04 -6.13 -16.43
N GLN A 72 -4.31 -6.10 -16.81
CA GLN A 72 -4.94 -7.09 -17.70
C GLN A 72 -4.26 -7.14 -19.08
N ARG A 73 -3.90 -5.98 -19.66
CA ARG A 73 -3.16 -5.92 -20.94
C ARG A 73 -1.76 -6.53 -20.85
N LEU A 74 -1.17 -6.55 -19.66
CA LEU A 74 0.11 -7.21 -19.40
C LEU A 74 -0.04 -8.72 -19.12
N GLY A 75 -1.26 -9.26 -19.20
CA GLY A 75 -1.55 -10.66 -18.86
C GLY A 75 -1.53 -10.93 -17.34
N LEU A 76 -1.56 -9.86 -16.53
CA LEU A 76 -1.63 -9.94 -15.07
C LEU A 76 -3.07 -9.92 -14.59
N SER A 77 -3.29 -10.51 -13.41
CA SER A 77 -4.64 -10.72 -12.88
C SER A 77 -5.08 -9.60 -11.95
N ALA A 78 -5.56 -8.50 -12.52
CA ALA A 78 -6.48 -7.59 -11.83
C ALA A 78 -7.94 -8.01 -12.06
N PRO A 79 -8.89 -7.75 -11.14
CA PRO A 79 -10.28 -8.17 -11.30
C PRO A 79 -10.87 -7.73 -12.64
N ALA A 80 -11.44 -8.68 -13.41
CA ALA A 80 -12.08 -8.35 -14.69
C ALA A 80 -13.16 -7.27 -14.48
N LEU A 81 -13.20 -6.27 -15.36
CA LEU A 81 -14.18 -5.19 -15.31
C LEU A 81 -15.33 -5.52 -16.26
N LEU A 82 -16.50 -5.87 -15.73
CA LEU A 82 -17.66 -6.26 -16.54
C LEU A 82 -18.46 -5.04 -16.98
N GLU A 83 -18.75 -4.14 -16.05
CA GLU A 83 -19.50 -2.90 -16.28
C GLU A 83 -18.93 -1.81 -15.36
N VAL A 84 -18.84 -0.58 -15.86
CA VAL A 84 -18.24 0.55 -15.11
C VAL A 84 -19.03 1.82 -15.38
N ASP A 85 -19.44 2.49 -14.31
CA ASP A 85 -20.03 3.82 -14.32
C ASP A 85 -19.20 4.72 -13.40
N GLU A 86 -18.16 5.35 -13.97
CA GLU A 86 -17.23 6.19 -13.20
C GLU A 86 -17.92 7.42 -12.59
N VAL A 87 -18.95 7.95 -13.25
CA VAL A 87 -19.71 9.12 -12.78
C VAL A 87 -20.55 8.75 -11.56
N ALA A 88 -21.23 7.59 -11.60
CA ALA A 88 -21.95 7.08 -10.44
C ALA A 88 -21.03 6.45 -9.38
N GLY A 89 -19.77 6.19 -9.72
CA GLY A 89 -18.79 5.48 -8.89
C GLY A 89 -19.22 4.04 -8.60
N LEU A 90 -19.72 3.34 -9.62
CA LEU A 90 -20.12 1.94 -9.56
C LEU A 90 -19.29 1.12 -10.55
N ALA A 91 -18.84 -0.07 -10.12
CA ALA A 91 -18.23 -1.04 -11.03
C ALA A 91 -18.66 -2.46 -10.65
N LEU A 92 -18.97 -3.27 -11.66
CA LEU A 92 -19.18 -4.70 -11.50
C LEU A 92 -17.89 -5.40 -11.91
N ILE A 93 -17.26 -6.08 -10.96
CA ILE A 93 -15.92 -6.66 -11.13
C ILE A 93 -15.91 -8.14 -10.78
N GLU A 94 -14.92 -8.86 -11.29
CA GLU A 94 -14.64 -10.23 -10.90
C GLU A 94 -14.41 -10.38 -9.39
N ASP A 95 -14.91 -11.47 -8.82
CA ASP A 95 -14.62 -11.88 -7.45
C ASP A 95 -13.52 -12.94 -7.42
N PHE A 96 -12.35 -12.58 -6.86
CA PHE A 96 -11.24 -13.52 -6.67
C PHE A 96 -11.46 -14.51 -5.51
N GLY A 97 -12.55 -14.41 -4.76
CA GLY A 97 -12.88 -15.32 -3.68
C GLY A 97 -12.24 -14.93 -2.34
N HIS A 98 -11.53 -15.85 -1.70
CA HIS A 98 -11.05 -15.69 -0.31
C HIS A 98 -9.59 -16.10 -0.07
N ASP A 99 -8.92 -16.65 -1.08
CA ASP A 99 -7.61 -17.28 -0.96
C ASP A 99 -6.47 -16.25 -1.07
N THR A 100 -6.47 -15.28 -0.15
CA THR A 100 -5.33 -14.36 0.01
C THR A 100 -4.08 -15.14 0.42
N TYR A 101 -2.89 -14.64 0.05
CA TYR A 101 -1.64 -15.29 0.40
C TYR A 101 -1.51 -15.44 1.91
N THR A 102 -1.90 -14.44 2.70
CA THR A 102 -1.95 -14.54 4.17
C THR A 102 -2.78 -15.74 4.64
N ARG A 103 -3.98 -15.94 4.09
CA ARG A 103 -4.83 -17.09 4.46
C ARG A 103 -4.20 -18.43 4.07
N LEU A 104 -3.60 -18.51 2.88
CA LEU A 104 -2.97 -19.72 2.38
C LEU A 104 -1.72 -20.09 3.18
N LEU A 105 -0.89 -19.10 3.55
CA LEU A 105 0.27 -19.27 4.41
C LEU A 105 -0.13 -19.79 5.80
N LEU A 106 -1.20 -19.25 6.37
CA LEU A 106 -1.77 -19.76 7.63
C LEU A 106 -2.32 -21.19 7.50
N ALA A 107 -2.84 -21.55 6.33
CA ALA A 107 -3.32 -22.90 6.01
C ALA A 107 -2.18 -23.89 5.66
N GLY A 108 -0.91 -23.47 5.71
CA GLY A 108 0.24 -24.34 5.47
C GLY A 108 0.64 -24.51 4.01
N HIS A 109 0.18 -23.63 3.10
CA HIS A 109 0.71 -23.60 1.74
C HIS A 109 2.20 -23.26 1.73
N SER A 110 2.91 -23.72 0.70
CA SER A 110 4.34 -23.45 0.54
C SER A 110 4.61 -21.95 0.42
N GLU A 111 5.29 -21.40 1.44
CA GLU A 111 5.72 -20.00 1.45
C GLU A 111 6.63 -19.69 0.27
N SER A 112 7.61 -20.55 0.02
CA SER A 112 8.53 -20.40 -1.11
C SER A 112 7.77 -20.33 -2.44
N ALA A 113 6.79 -21.20 -2.66
CA ALA A 113 6.04 -21.21 -3.92
C ALA A 113 5.21 -19.93 -4.14
N LEU A 114 4.50 -19.46 -3.10
CA LEU A 114 3.71 -18.24 -3.18
C LEU A 114 4.59 -17.01 -3.43
N TYR A 115 5.70 -16.88 -2.71
CA TYR A 115 6.62 -15.76 -2.89
C TYR A 115 7.33 -15.80 -4.26
N HIS A 116 7.71 -16.97 -4.77
CA HIS A 116 8.25 -17.07 -6.13
C HIS A 116 7.23 -16.60 -7.18
N LEU A 117 5.97 -17.03 -7.07
CA LEU A 117 4.91 -16.59 -7.97
C LEU A 117 4.67 -15.07 -7.90
N ALA A 118 4.71 -14.48 -6.70
CA ALA A 118 4.62 -13.03 -6.54
C ALA A 118 5.82 -12.30 -7.17
N VAL A 119 7.05 -12.81 -7.00
CA VAL A 119 8.24 -12.21 -7.61
C VAL A 119 8.23 -12.35 -9.13
N ASP A 120 7.82 -13.49 -9.68
CA ASP A 120 7.64 -13.67 -11.13
C ASP A 120 6.59 -12.70 -11.68
N THR A 121 5.55 -12.41 -10.90
CA THR A 121 4.53 -11.42 -11.24
C THR A 121 5.10 -10.00 -11.27
N LEU A 122 5.96 -9.63 -10.32
CA LEU A 122 6.71 -8.37 -10.35
C LEU A 122 7.70 -8.30 -11.53
N VAL A 123 8.38 -9.40 -11.86
CA VAL A 123 9.24 -9.46 -13.05
C VAL A 123 8.44 -9.15 -14.31
N ALA A 124 7.26 -9.75 -14.46
CA ALA A 124 6.38 -9.49 -15.60
C ALA A 124 5.86 -8.05 -15.62
N LEU A 125 5.42 -7.53 -14.46
CA LEU A 125 4.95 -6.14 -14.30
C LEU A 125 6.03 -5.13 -14.68
N HIS A 126 7.22 -5.25 -14.08
CA HIS A 126 8.29 -4.27 -14.19
C HIS A 126 9.06 -4.35 -15.53
N ARG A 127 8.78 -5.34 -16.40
CA ARG A 127 9.29 -5.35 -17.78
C ARG A 127 8.51 -4.41 -18.69
N ALA A 128 7.28 -4.04 -18.30
CA ALA A 128 6.50 -3.06 -19.01
C ALA A 128 6.91 -1.64 -18.59
N ALA A 129 7.12 -0.76 -19.57
CA ALA A 129 7.30 0.66 -19.27
C ALA A 129 6.03 1.21 -18.60
N PRO A 130 6.15 2.08 -17.58
CA PRO A 130 4.99 2.75 -17.01
C PRO A 130 4.29 3.60 -18.07
N ALA A 131 2.96 3.73 -17.95
CA ALA A 131 2.20 4.59 -18.84
C ALA A 131 2.64 6.05 -18.66
N ALA A 132 2.75 6.81 -19.76
CA ALA A 132 3.25 8.18 -19.74
C ALA A 132 2.39 9.14 -18.89
N GLU A 133 1.12 8.80 -18.68
CA GLU A 133 0.13 9.55 -17.90
C GLU A 133 0.16 9.25 -16.39
N LEU A 134 1.00 8.29 -15.96
CA LEU A 134 1.10 7.90 -14.57
C LEU A 134 1.87 8.94 -13.76
N ALA A 135 1.31 9.33 -12.61
CA ALA A 135 1.98 10.30 -11.74
C ALA A 135 3.32 9.72 -11.23
N PRO A 136 4.35 10.57 -11.10
CA PRO A 136 5.65 10.13 -10.62
C PRO A 136 5.61 9.81 -9.12
N TYR A 137 6.36 8.79 -8.71
CA TYR A 137 6.72 8.58 -7.31
C TYR A 137 7.99 9.37 -7.00
N ASP A 138 7.81 10.68 -6.84
CA ASP A 138 8.87 11.67 -6.79
C ASP A 138 9.27 12.06 -5.36
N GLU A 139 10.22 13.01 -5.29
CA GLU A 139 10.72 13.58 -4.05
C GLU A 139 9.60 14.12 -3.15
N GLN A 140 8.61 14.81 -3.72
CA GLN A 140 7.50 15.37 -2.97
C GLN A 140 6.67 14.26 -2.31
N ARG A 141 6.33 13.20 -3.05
CA ARG A 141 5.56 12.07 -2.51
C ARG A 141 6.35 11.27 -1.49
N LEU A 142 7.62 10.99 -1.76
CA LEU A 142 8.48 10.30 -0.80
C LEU A 142 8.60 11.10 0.49
N ALA A 143 8.77 12.43 0.40
CA ALA A 143 8.88 13.33 1.54
C ALA A 143 7.64 13.38 2.41
N ALA A 144 6.45 13.50 1.79
CA ALA A 144 5.20 13.45 2.53
C ALA A 144 5.03 12.14 3.33
N GLU A 145 5.58 11.05 2.81
CA GLU A 145 5.47 9.73 3.44
C GLU A 145 6.49 9.49 4.54
N TYR A 146 7.79 9.77 4.33
CA TYR A 146 8.78 9.62 5.40
C TYR A 146 8.63 10.69 6.50
N ALA A 147 7.95 11.80 6.23
CA ALA A 147 7.56 12.78 7.25
C ALA A 147 6.68 12.18 8.35
N LEU A 148 5.92 11.12 8.04
CA LEU A 148 5.05 10.47 9.03
C LEU A 148 5.84 9.96 10.24
N PHE A 149 7.10 9.58 10.08
CA PHE A 149 7.95 9.17 11.19
C PHE A 149 8.19 10.31 12.18
N ILE A 150 8.68 11.47 11.70
CA ILE A 150 8.97 12.63 12.55
C ILE A 150 7.69 13.29 13.08
N ASP A 151 6.59 13.19 12.33
CA ASP A 151 5.31 13.79 12.69
C ASP A 151 4.51 12.91 13.69
N TRP A 152 4.61 11.57 13.63
CA TRP A 152 3.77 10.68 14.46
C TRP A 152 4.55 9.79 15.41
N TYR A 153 5.70 9.26 15.00
CA TYR A 153 6.44 8.29 15.81
C TYR A 153 7.41 8.98 16.78
N VAL A 154 8.23 9.90 16.29
CA VAL A 154 9.26 10.61 17.09
C VAL A 154 8.68 11.40 18.28
N PRO A 155 7.51 12.05 18.21
CA PRO A 155 6.92 12.72 19.36
C PRO A 155 6.68 11.80 20.56
N LEU A 156 6.49 10.50 20.35
CA LEU A 156 6.34 9.52 21.43
C LEU A 156 7.65 9.27 22.18
N LEU A 157 8.79 9.68 21.62
CA LEU A 157 10.12 9.52 22.18
C LEU A 157 10.61 10.80 22.87
N ILE A 158 10.35 11.97 22.27
CA ILE A 158 10.94 13.24 22.69
C ILE A 158 9.93 14.38 22.92
N GLY A 159 8.64 14.12 22.70
CA GLY A 159 7.58 15.13 22.76
C GLY A 159 7.39 15.90 21.45
N GLU A 160 6.19 16.46 21.27
CA GLU A 160 5.75 17.11 20.02
C GLU A 160 6.56 18.36 19.67
N GLU A 161 6.81 19.25 20.63
CA GLU A 161 7.55 20.49 20.40
C GLU A 161 8.98 20.23 19.93
N ALA A 162 9.66 19.25 20.54
CA ALA A 162 11.01 18.86 20.15
C ALA A 162 11.04 18.20 18.77
N ALA A 163 10.09 17.31 18.47
CA ALA A 163 9.97 16.68 17.15
C ALA A 163 9.71 17.72 16.05
N LEU A 164 8.82 18.70 16.30
CA LEU A 164 8.51 19.78 15.38
C LEU A 164 9.74 20.65 15.08
N ALA A 165 10.52 21.01 16.12
CA ALA A 165 11.74 21.80 15.96
C ALA A 165 12.82 21.10 15.12
N LEU A 166 12.78 19.76 15.06
CA LEU A 166 13.72 18.89 14.37
C LEU A 166 13.25 18.49 12.96
N ARG A 167 12.02 18.82 12.60
CA ARG A 167 11.33 18.32 11.41
C ARG A 167 12.07 18.64 10.12
N ASP A 168 12.42 19.91 9.90
CA ASP A 168 13.00 20.35 8.63
C ASP A 168 14.40 19.74 8.40
N GLU A 169 15.20 19.58 9.45
CA GLU A 169 16.52 18.93 9.36
C GLU A 169 16.38 17.44 9.03
N TYR A 170 15.45 16.74 9.69
CA TYR A 170 15.12 15.35 9.35
C TYR A 170 14.73 15.20 7.87
N LEU A 171 13.81 16.06 7.39
CA LEU A 171 13.33 15.97 6.01
C LEU A 171 14.44 16.25 5.00
N ALA A 172 15.34 17.18 5.28
CA ALA A 172 16.48 17.50 4.41
C ALA A 172 17.48 16.34 4.32
N LEU A 173 17.82 15.72 5.45
CA LEU A 173 18.73 14.56 5.49
C LEU A 173 18.14 13.36 4.74
N PHE A 174 16.85 13.11 4.91
CA PHE A 174 16.16 12.03 4.21
C PHE A 174 16.03 12.31 2.71
N ALA A 175 15.71 13.55 2.32
CA ALA A 175 15.62 13.96 0.91
C ALA A 175 16.96 13.72 0.19
N ASP A 176 18.08 14.09 0.81
CA ASP A 176 19.41 13.84 0.25
C ASP A 176 19.68 12.33 0.08
N ALA A 177 19.33 11.54 1.09
CA ALA A 177 19.45 10.08 1.05
C ALA A 177 18.46 9.38 0.09
N CYS A 178 17.45 10.07 -0.43
CA CYS A 178 16.51 9.54 -1.42
C CYS A 178 16.59 10.23 -2.79
N ARG A 179 17.52 11.17 -2.98
CA ARG A 179 17.61 12.03 -4.17
C ARG A 179 17.59 11.27 -5.48
N ASP A 180 18.43 10.24 -5.60
CA ASP A 180 18.58 9.48 -6.84
C ASP A 180 17.36 8.58 -7.10
N VAL A 181 16.89 7.87 -6.07
CA VAL A 181 15.74 6.97 -6.22
C VAL A 181 14.44 7.73 -6.52
N ALA A 182 14.33 8.98 -6.06
CA ALA A 182 13.21 9.87 -6.36
C ALA A 182 13.10 10.25 -7.86
N GLN A 183 14.16 10.05 -8.65
CA GLN A 183 14.17 10.32 -10.09
C GLN A 183 13.80 9.10 -10.94
N ARG A 184 13.67 7.90 -10.34
CA ARG A 184 13.40 6.64 -11.04
C ARG A 184 12.00 6.61 -11.66
N ARG A 185 11.90 6.23 -12.93
CA ARG A 185 10.62 6.12 -13.67
C ARG A 185 10.58 4.86 -14.53
N GLU A 186 11.31 3.82 -14.13
CA GLU A 186 11.43 2.60 -14.94
C GLU A 186 10.28 1.61 -14.80
N ALA A 187 9.42 1.74 -13.78
CA ALA A 187 8.35 0.76 -13.52
C ALA A 187 7.02 1.38 -13.09
N LEU A 188 5.94 0.64 -13.39
CA LEU A 188 4.66 0.76 -12.70
C LEU A 188 4.81 0.14 -11.30
N VAL A 189 4.79 0.97 -10.27
CA VAL A 189 4.90 0.57 -8.86
C VAL A 189 3.50 0.58 -8.25
N LEU A 190 3.02 -0.57 -7.77
CA LEU A 190 1.68 -0.73 -7.19
C LEU A 190 1.58 -0.17 -5.78
N ARG A 191 2.72 -0.06 -5.09
CA ARG A 191 2.92 0.48 -3.74
C ARG A 191 2.42 -0.39 -2.59
N ASP A 192 1.31 -1.10 -2.77
CA ASP A 192 0.73 -2.00 -1.75
C ASP A 192 0.83 -3.48 -2.14
N PHE A 193 1.98 -3.84 -2.72
CA PHE A 193 2.33 -5.22 -3.07
C PHE A 193 2.82 -5.99 -1.84
N HIS A 194 1.89 -6.66 -1.15
CA HIS A 194 2.16 -7.52 0.01
C HIS A 194 1.11 -8.63 0.16
N VAL A 195 1.36 -9.60 1.03
CA VAL A 195 0.61 -10.88 1.10
C VAL A 195 -0.90 -10.77 1.39
N ASP A 196 -1.37 -9.65 1.93
CA ASP A 196 -2.81 -9.41 2.12
C ASP A 196 -3.51 -8.97 0.82
N ASN A 197 -2.77 -8.34 -0.09
CA ASN A 197 -3.27 -7.82 -1.37
C ASN A 197 -2.96 -8.75 -2.57
N LEU A 198 -2.48 -9.96 -2.28
CA LEU A 198 -2.20 -11.01 -3.27
C LEU A 198 -3.11 -12.20 -3.05
N MET A 199 -3.63 -12.78 -4.13
CA MET A 199 -4.50 -13.96 -4.10
C MET A 199 -4.01 -15.05 -5.04
N LEU A 200 -4.19 -16.31 -4.66
CA LEU A 200 -3.93 -17.44 -5.57
C LEU A 200 -5.22 -17.78 -6.33
N LEU A 201 -5.21 -17.58 -7.65
CA LEU A 201 -6.38 -17.79 -8.50
C LEU A 201 -6.37 -19.19 -9.13
N GLN A 202 -7.30 -20.03 -8.69
CA GLN A 202 -7.45 -21.38 -9.23
C GLN A 202 -7.82 -21.35 -10.72
N GLY A 203 -7.25 -22.26 -11.51
CA GLY A 203 -7.52 -22.37 -12.94
C GLY A 203 -6.78 -21.35 -13.83
N ARG A 204 -5.92 -20.51 -13.26
CA ARG A 204 -4.98 -19.65 -14.00
C ARG A 204 -3.56 -20.22 -13.87
N GLU A 205 -2.74 -20.03 -14.89
CA GLU A 205 -1.36 -20.54 -14.95
C GLU A 205 -0.33 -19.39 -14.98
N GLY A 206 0.90 -19.70 -14.56
CA GLY A 206 1.99 -18.73 -14.52
C GLY A 206 1.65 -17.51 -13.66
N VAL A 207 2.12 -16.33 -14.06
CA VAL A 207 1.88 -15.06 -13.33
C VAL A 207 0.40 -14.70 -13.24
N ALA A 208 -0.46 -15.21 -14.13
CA ALA A 208 -1.89 -14.99 -14.04
C ALA A 208 -2.53 -15.72 -12.83
N ALA A 209 -1.85 -16.69 -12.23
CA ALA A 209 -2.29 -17.30 -10.97
C ALA A 209 -2.17 -16.33 -9.77
N CYS A 210 -1.40 -15.25 -9.89
CA CYS A 210 -1.27 -14.22 -8.86
C CYS A 210 -2.30 -13.11 -9.09
N GLY A 211 -3.41 -13.16 -8.35
CA GLY A 211 -4.40 -12.08 -8.28
C GLY A 211 -3.84 -10.88 -7.54
N LEU A 212 -4.03 -9.69 -8.11
CA LEU A 212 -3.56 -8.40 -7.59
C LEU A 212 -4.76 -7.59 -7.12
N LEU A 213 -4.70 -7.08 -5.88
CA LEU A 213 -5.68 -6.17 -5.30
C LEU A 213 -4.99 -4.84 -4.93
N ASP A 214 -5.80 -3.83 -4.59
CA ASP A 214 -5.34 -2.58 -3.97
C ASP A 214 -4.22 -1.85 -4.72
N PHE A 215 -4.38 -1.75 -6.05
CA PHE A 215 -3.38 -1.20 -6.97
C PHE A 215 -3.74 0.20 -7.50
N GLN A 216 -4.86 0.78 -7.06
CA GLN A 216 -5.39 2.05 -7.61
C GLN A 216 -4.47 3.26 -7.39
N ASP A 217 -3.58 3.19 -6.39
CA ASP A 217 -2.64 4.23 -6.03
C ASP A 217 -1.28 4.11 -6.74
N ALA A 218 -1.19 3.23 -7.74
CA ALA A 218 0.04 2.96 -8.46
C ALA A 218 0.67 4.22 -9.10
N LEU A 219 1.99 4.25 -9.14
CA LEU A 219 2.80 5.38 -9.62
C LEU A 219 3.95 4.93 -10.52
N ALA A 220 4.55 5.87 -11.25
CA ALA A 220 5.78 5.63 -12.00
C ALA A 220 6.99 5.81 -11.08
N GLY A 221 7.76 4.75 -10.84
CA GLY A 221 8.83 4.75 -9.83
C GLY A 221 9.92 3.72 -10.09
N ALA A 222 10.70 3.45 -9.04
CA ALA A 222 11.74 2.43 -9.05
C ALA A 222 11.14 1.02 -8.90
N ALA A 223 11.57 0.08 -9.74
CA ALA A 223 11.12 -1.31 -9.68
C ALA A 223 11.44 -1.99 -8.34
N ALA A 224 12.42 -1.48 -7.60
CA ALA A 224 12.83 -2.02 -6.31
C ALA A 224 11.75 -1.88 -5.22
N TYR A 225 10.81 -0.92 -5.35
CA TYR A 225 9.86 -0.61 -4.28
C TYR A 225 8.92 -1.79 -3.95
N ASP A 226 8.27 -2.37 -4.94
CA ASP A 226 7.29 -3.45 -4.69
C ASP A 226 7.97 -4.76 -4.28
N LEU A 227 9.19 -5.03 -4.77
CA LEU A 227 9.98 -6.16 -4.31
C LEU A 227 10.38 -5.99 -2.83
N MET A 228 10.81 -4.79 -2.45
CA MET A 228 11.10 -4.46 -1.05
C MET A 228 9.86 -4.57 -0.18
N SER A 229 8.73 -4.02 -0.64
CA SER A 229 7.42 -4.10 0.05
C SER A 229 7.03 -5.55 0.37
N LEU A 230 7.20 -6.47 -0.59
CA LEU A 230 6.89 -7.88 -0.42
C LEU A 230 7.79 -8.56 0.60
N LEU A 231 9.11 -8.35 0.47
CA LEU A 231 10.13 -9.12 1.18
C LEU A 231 10.46 -8.58 2.57
N GLU A 232 10.15 -7.31 2.82
CA GLU A 232 10.31 -6.65 4.12
C GLU A 232 8.95 -6.24 4.71
N ASP A 233 7.91 -7.05 4.54
CA ASP A 233 6.60 -6.77 5.12
C ASP A 233 6.66 -6.72 6.66
N ALA A 234 6.07 -5.68 7.24
CA ALA A 234 5.93 -5.50 8.67
C ALA A 234 5.00 -6.55 9.32
N ARG A 235 4.14 -7.20 8.54
CA ARG A 235 3.15 -8.16 9.02
C ARG A 235 3.66 -9.59 9.06
N ARG A 236 4.72 -9.91 8.31
CA ARG A 236 5.24 -11.27 8.18
C ARG A 236 6.76 -11.31 8.19
N ASP A 237 7.31 -12.27 8.94
CA ASP A 237 8.74 -12.54 8.92
C ASP A 237 9.17 -13.47 7.79
N VAL A 238 9.64 -12.88 6.69
CA VAL A 238 10.22 -13.62 5.58
C VAL A 238 11.63 -14.07 5.97
N PRO A 239 11.93 -15.38 5.99
CA PRO A 239 13.25 -15.88 6.33
C PRO A 239 14.35 -15.26 5.46
N GLU A 240 15.48 -14.90 6.06
CA GLU A 240 16.57 -14.21 5.35
C GLU A 240 17.06 -14.97 4.12
N ALA A 241 17.23 -16.29 4.24
CA ALA A 241 17.65 -17.14 3.12
C ALA A 241 16.66 -17.08 1.95
N LEU A 242 15.35 -17.06 2.24
CA LEU A 242 14.32 -16.94 1.21
C LEU A 242 14.35 -15.55 0.57
N ARG A 243 14.48 -14.48 1.37
CA ARG A 243 14.61 -13.12 0.85
C ARG A 243 15.81 -12.97 -0.09
N VAL A 244 16.98 -13.46 0.30
CA VAL A 244 18.20 -13.41 -0.54
C VAL A 244 18.00 -14.20 -1.84
N ALA A 245 17.40 -15.40 -1.76
CA ALA A 245 17.10 -16.21 -2.93
C ALA A 245 16.12 -15.50 -3.89
N LEU A 246 15.08 -14.85 -3.37
CA LEU A 246 14.07 -14.15 -4.16
C LEU A 246 14.59 -12.87 -4.82
N ILE A 247 15.43 -12.10 -4.13
CA ILE A 247 16.12 -10.94 -4.72
C ILE A 247 17.05 -11.41 -5.85
N SER A 248 17.81 -12.47 -5.62
CA SER A 248 18.71 -13.05 -6.63
C SER A 248 17.92 -13.56 -7.84
N HIS A 249 16.80 -14.24 -7.60
CA HIS A 249 15.88 -14.70 -8.65
C HIS A 249 15.33 -13.54 -9.48
N TYR A 250 14.85 -12.47 -8.84
CA TYR A 250 14.38 -11.27 -9.54
C TYR A 250 15.45 -10.67 -10.45
N LEU A 251 16.68 -10.50 -9.94
CA LEU A 251 17.80 -9.94 -10.72
C LEU A 251 18.24 -10.86 -11.86
N LEU A 252 18.24 -12.18 -11.67
CA LEU A 252 18.53 -13.15 -12.73
C LEU A 252 17.51 -13.10 -13.87
N GLN A 253 16.24 -12.84 -13.55
CA GLN A 253 15.17 -12.67 -14.53
C GLN A 253 15.16 -11.28 -15.19
N ARG A 254 15.93 -10.33 -14.65
CA ARG A 254 16.05 -8.94 -15.12
C ARG A 254 17.52 -8.58 -15.37
N PRO A 255 18.24 -9.31 -16.26
CA PRO A 255 19.68 -9.13 -16.47
C PRO A 255 20.05 -7.76 -17.06
N GLU A 256 19.08 -6.99 -17.55
CA GLU A 256 19.27 -5.62 -18.02
C GLU A 256 19.45 -4.60 -16.89
N LEU A 257 19.15 -4.95 -15.64
CA LEU A 257 19.29 -4.06 -14.49
C LEU A 257 20.75 -4.00 -14.01
N ASP A 258 21.18 -2.81 -13.61
CA ASP A 258 22.38 -2.65 -12.80
C ASP A 258 22.11 -3.17 -11.38
N ALA A 259 22.55 -4.39 -11.08
CA ALA A 259 22.26 -5.05 -9.82
C ALA A 259 22.76 -4.26 -8.58
N PRO A 260 24.00 -3.73 -8.55
CA PRO A 260 24.44 -2.82 -7.48
C PRO A 260 23.51 -1.62 -7.26
N GLY A 261 23.16 -0.87 -8.33
CA GLY A 261 22.25 0.26 -8.26
C GLY A 261 20.85 -0.12 -7.80
N PHE A 262 20.30 -1.24 -8.30
CA PHE A 262 19.01 -1.76 -7.87
C PHE A 262 18.99 -2.08 -6.37
N LEU A 263 20.04 -2.71 -5.84
CA LEU A 263 20.16 -3.02 -4.42
C LEU A 263 20.33 -1.76 -3.57
N GLU A 264 20.94 -0.72 -4.11
CA GLU A 264 21.01 0.59 -3.45
C GLU A 264 19.64 1.26 -3.36
N ASP A 265 18.90 1.29 -4.47
CA ASP A 265 17.52 1.79 -4.50
C ASP A 265 16.61 1.00 -3.56
N TYR A 266 16.76 -0.33 -3.53
CA TYR A 266 16.06 -1.21 -2.58
C TYR A 266 16.28 -0.77 -1.13
N ARG A 267 17.53 -0.53 -0.72
CA ARG A 267 17.85 -0.10 0.66
C ARG A 267 17.32 1.30 0.96
N ARG A 268 17.43 2.24 0.01
CA ARG A 268 16.89 3.61 0.13
C ARG A 268 15.37 3.60 0.32
N LEU A 269 14.67 2.80 -0.47
CA LEU A 269 13.21 2.67 -0.38
C LEU A 269 12.77 1.86 0.85
N ALA A 270 13.58 0.89 1.31
CA ALA A 270 13.31 0.21 2.57
C ALA A 270 13.27 1.21 3.74
N ALA A 271 14.28 2.07 3.86
CA ALA A 271 14.31 3.09 4.91
C ALA A 271 13.10 4.03 4.80
N GLN A 272 12.78 4.49 3.58
CA GLN A 272 11.65 5.36 3.32
C GLN A 272 10.31 4.72 3.72
N ARG A 273 10.06 3.48 3.28
CA ARG A 273 8.82 2.76 3.56
C ARG A 273 8.69 2.45 5.04
N HIS A 274 9.76 2.00 5.70
CA HIS A 274 9.68 1.68 7.13
C HIS A 274 9.47 2.93 7.99
N ALA A 275 10.07 4.06 7.65
CA ALA A 275 9.76 5.36 8.27
C ALA A 275 8.28 5.72 8.11
N LYS A 276 7.76 5.64 6.87
CA LYS A 276 6.34 5.84 6.57
C LYS A 276 5.44 4.93 7.42
N VAL A 277 5.73 3.63 7.46
CA VAL A 277 4.91 2.62 8.14
C VAL A 277 4.92 2.80 9.66
N LEU A 278 6.07 3.11 10.27
CA LEU A 278 6.16 3.44 11.70
C LEU A 278 5.21 4.59 12.06
N GLY A 279 5.24 5.67 11.27
CA GLY A 279 4.34 6.81 11.45
C GLY A 279 2.86 6.46 11.20
N ILE A 280 2.56 5.71 10.14
CA ILE A 280 1.19 5.30 9.80
C ILE A 280 0.57 4.44 10.91
N PHE A 281 1.30 3.46 11.45
CA PHE A 281 0.75 2.59 12.49
C PHE A 281 0.43 3.35 13.78
N VAL A 282 1.29 4.30 14.17
CA VAL A 282 0.99 5.21 15.30
C VAL A 282 -0.23 6.08 14.99
N ARG A 283 -0.28 6.66 13.79
CA ARG A 283 -1.42 7.49 13.35
C ARG A 283 -2.74 6.72 13.37
N LEU A 284 -2.76 5.51 12.80
CA LEU A 284 -3.93 4.65 12.75
C LEU A 284 -4.42 4.25 14.15
N ALA A 285 -3.49 3.97 15.07
CA ALA A 285 -3.84 3.69 16.45
C ALA A 285 -4.40 4.94 17.15
N GLY A 286 -3.65 6.03 17.14
CA GLY A 286 -3.95 7.24 17.91
C GLY A 286 -5.14 8.05 17.39
N ARG A 287 -5.30 8.17 16.06
CA ARG A 287 -6.36 8.97 15.44
C ARG A 287 -7.60 8.14 15.13
N ASP A 288 -7.40 6.92 14.62
CA ASP A 288 -8.45 6.11 14.00
C ASP A 288 -8.88 4.91 14.87
N GLY A 289 -8.27 4.73 16.05
CA GLY A 289 -8.61 3.66 17.00
C GLY A 289 -8.21 2.25 16.52
N LYS A 290 -7.41 2.14 15.45
CA LYS A 290 -6.98 0.85 14.88
C LYS A 290 -5.75 0.31 15.60
N HIS A 291 -5.92 -0.03 16.88
CA HIS A 291 -4.80 -0.42 17.77
C HIS A 291 -4.09 -1.72 17.38
N GLY A 292 -4.70 -2.57 16.54
CA GLY A 292 -4.10 -3.82 16.08
C GLY A 292 -2.76 -3.61 15.37
N TYR A 293 -2.58 -2.48 14.69
CA TYR A 293 -1.34 -2.15 13.97
C TYR A 293 -0.12 -1.95 14.89
N LEU A 294 -0.34 -1.63 16.18
CA LEU A 294 0.75 -1.45 17.14
C LEU A 294 1.58 -2.74 17.33
N ALA A 295 0.98 -3.91 17.10
CA ALA A 295 1.68 -5.20 17.19
C ALA A 295 2.80 -5.35 16.15
N HIS A 296 2.77 -4.58 15.06
CA HIS A 296 3.76 -4.64 13.99
C HIS A 296 4.92 -3.64 14.18
N LEU A 297 4.85 -2.73 15.17
CA LEU A 297 5.89 -1.73 15.40
C LEU A 297 7.27 -2.33 15.71
N PRO A 298 7.43 -3.36 16.58
CA PRO A 298 8.75 -3.93 16.87
C PRO A 298 9.47 -4.43 15.63
N ARG A 299 8.75 -5.17 14.78
CA ARG A 299 9.29 -5.66 13.50
C ARG A 299 9.64 -4.49 12.58
N THR A 300 8.70 -3.57 12.36
CA THR A 300 8.92 -2.41 11.47
C THR A 300 10.14 -1.59 11.91
N LEU A 301 10.32 -1.41 13.21
CA LEU A 301 11.49 -0.71 13.77
C LEU A 301 12.78 -1.47 13.48
N GLY A 302 12.82 -2.79 13.67
CA GLY A 302 13.99 -3.60 13.32
C GLY A 302 14.35 -3.52 11.83
N LEU A 303 13.34 -3.50 10.94
CA LEU A 303 13.54 -3.30 9.51
C LEU A 303 14.08 -1.89 9.19
N PHE A 304 13.53 -0.85 9.84
CA PHE A 304 13.98 0.53 9.70
C PHE A 304 15.45 0.71 10.12
N ILE A 305 15.82 0.20 11.30
CA ILE A 305 17.20 0.25 11.81
C ILE A 305 18.16 -0.38 10.81
N ARG A 306 17.84 -1.59 10.31
CA ARG A 306 18.66 -2.29 9.31
C ARG A 306 18.77 -1.49 8.01
N ALA A 307 17.68 -0.89 7.54
CA ALA A 307 17.71 -0.12 6.29
C ALA A 307 18.60 1.13 6.40
N LEU A 308 18.68 1.73 7.59
CA LEU A 308 19.56 2.86 7.86
C LEU A 308 21.05 2.50 7.96
N ASP A 309 21.42 1.21 7.95
CA ASP A 309 22.84 0.80 7.90
C ASP A 309 23.51 1.14 6.56
N ALA A 310 22.73 1.43 5.51
CA ALA A 310 23.28 1.90 4.24
C ALA A 310 24.05 3.22 4.41
N GLU A 311 25.15 3.36 3.68
CA GLU A 311 26.08 4.51 3.79
C GLU A 311 25.37 5.85 3.55
N ALA A 312 24.43 5.89 2.60
CA ALA A 312 23.61 7.07 2.30
C ALA A 312 22.83 7.61 3.52
N PHE A 313 22.52 6.78 4.51
CA PHE A 313 21.82 7.18 5.73
C PHE A 313 22.75 7.43 6.92
N ALA A 314 24.08 7.37 6.75
CA ALA A 314 25.00 7.68 7.84
C ALA A 314 24.77 9.07 8.47
N PRO A 315 24.53 10.15 7.70
CA PRO A 315 24.17 11.45 8.28
C PRO A 315 22.87 11.40 9.09
N LEU A 316 21.82 10.75 8.55
CA LEU A 316 20.53 10.61 9.24
C LEU A 316 20.65 9.78 10.52
N ARG A 317 21.41 8.68 10.53
CA ARG A 317 21.66 7.89 11.75
C ARG A 317 22.35 8.72 12.82
N GLN A 318 23.41 9.44 12.46
CA GLN A 318 24.15 10.29 13.41
C GLN A 318 23.25 11.38 13.98
N TRP A 319 22.37 11.93 13.16
CA TRP A 319 21.37 12.90 13.59
C TRP A 319 20.36 12.28 14.57
N LEU A 320 19.80 11.10 14.26
CA LEU A 320 18.89 10.37 15.15
C LEU A 320 19.56 10.02 16.48
N ASP A 321 20.83 9.59 16.45
CA ASP A 321 21.62 9.27 17.64
C ASP A 321 21.81 10.47 18.57
N ARG A 322 21.91 11.67 18.00
CA ARG A 322 22.09 12.91 18.75
C ARG A 322 20.78 13.47 19.30
N HIS A 323 19.71 13.40 18.52
CA HIS A 323 18.50 14.17 18.77
C HIS A 323 17.29 13.35 19.23
N VAL A 324 17.27 12.04 18.98
CA VAL A 324 16.13 11.18 19.27
C VAL A 324 16.58 10.02 20.18
N PRO A 325 16.83 10.25 21.48
CA PRO A 325 17.24 9.20 22.40
C PRO A 325 16.22 8.05 22.40
N GLY A 326 16.73 6.82 22.34
CA GLY A 326 15.89 5.63 22.34
C GLY A 326 15.23 5.30 20.99
N TRP A 327 15.57 5.98 19.88
CA TRP A 327 14.97 5.69 18.57
C TRP A 327 15.16 4.24 18.09
N ARG A 328 16.17 3.52 18.60
CA ARG A 328 16.40 2.09 18.30
C ARG A 328 15.65 1.13 19.24
N ALA A 329 15.06 1.63 20.32
CA ALA A 329 14.35 0.81 21.28
C ALA A 329 12.87 0.73 20.91
N GLU A 330 12.25 -0.42 21.22
CA GLU A 330 10.79 -0.54 21.15
C GLU A 330 10.13 0.50 22.06
N LEU A 331 8.96 0.99 21.66
CA LEU A 331 8.19 1.90 22.49
C LEU A 331 7.84 1.22 23.83
N PRO A 332 7.98 1.93 24.97
CA PRO A 332 7.60 1.40 26.26
C PRO A 332 6.14 0.93 26.30
N ALA A 333 5.86 -0.11 27.08
CA ALA A 333 4.51 -0.64 27.23
C ALA A 333 3.51 0.42 27.72
N GLU A 334 3.97 1.37 28.55
CA GLU A 334 3.19 2.51 29.03
C GLU A 334 2.78 3.44 27.88
N THR A 335 3.71 3.78 26.98
CA THR A 335 3.43 4.57 25.77
C THR A 335 2.42 3.87 24.87
N LEU A 336 2.57 2.55 24.67
CA LEU A 336 1.61 1.75 23.89
C LEU A 336 0.23 1.67 24.56
N ALA A 337 0.17 1.66 25.90
CA ALA A 337 -1.09 1.72 26.65
C ALA A 337 -1.76 3.09 26.48
N THR A 338 -1.01 4.20 26.60
CA THR A 338 -1.52 5.55 26.39
C THR A 338 -2.12 5.72 24.99
N LEU A 339 -1.45 5.22 23.95
CA LEU A 339 -1.97 5.25 22.58
C LEU A 339 -3.29 4.51 22.38
N ARG A 340 -3.61 3.53 23.24
CA ARG A 340 -4.88 2.78 23.19
C ARG A 340 -6.02 3.48 23.92
N GLU A 341 -5.69 4.33 24.89
CA GLU A 341 -6.66 4.96 25.78
C GLU A 341 -6.98 6.41 25.39
N THR A 342 -5.99 7.13 24.87
CA THR A 342 -6.10 8.56 24.58
C THR A 342 -5.89 8.82 23.09
N PRO A 343 -6.85 9.48 22.42
CA PRO A 343 -6.67 9.88 21.03
C PRO A 343 -5.42 10.75 20.89
N TYR A 344 -4.48 10.30 20.07
CA TYR A 344 -3.25 11.02 19.76
C TYR A 344 -3.47 11.77 18.44
N ARG A 345 -3.44 13.11 18.50
CA ARG A 345 -3.62 13.98 17.34
C ARG A 345 -2.51 15.01 17.34
N LEU A 346 -1.84 15.16 16.19
CA LEU A 346 -0.94 16.28 15.94
C LEU A 346 -1.63 17.60 16.30
N VAL A 347 -1.02 18.38 17.19
CA VAL A 347 -1.36 19.80 17.35
C VAL A 347 -0.98 20.51 16.04
N GLN A 348 -1.95 21.19 15.43
CA GLN A 348 -1.83 21.73 14.09
C GLN A 348 -0.63 22.68 13.92
N GLY A 349 0.38 22.22 13.19
CA GLY A 349 1.41 23.03 12.51
C GLY A 349 1.73 22.55 11.10
N SER A 350 1.16 21.42 10.67
CA SER A 350 1.50 20.74 9.42
C SER A 350 0.44 21.06 8.36
N SER A 351 0.66 22.14 7.61
CA SER A 351 -0.14 22.54 6.45
C SER A 351 0.07 21.62 5.25
N HIS A 352 -0.22 20.33 5.36
CA HIS A 352 -0.31 19.44 4.20
C HIS A 352 -1.61 18.65 4.26
N GLY A 353 -2.44 18.91 3.26
CA GLY A 353 -3.79 18.37 3.10
C GLY A 353 -3.83 16.86 3.05
N HIS A 354 -5.04 16.35 3.25
CA HIS A 354 -5.42 14.94 3.17
C HIS A 354 -4.56 14.13 2.20
N VAL A 355 -3.62 13.35 2.75
CA VAL A 355 -3.17 12.12 2.11
C VAL A 355 -4.31 11.13 2.29
N GLN A 356 -5.20 11.07 1.28
CA GLN A 356 -6.07 9.91 1.11
C GLN A 356 -5.16 8.71 0.84
N HIS A 357 -5.49 7.61 1.53
CA HIS A 357 -4.78 6.35 1.48
C HIS A 357 -4.81 5.79 0.07
#